data_AF-C4Y4C7-F1
#
_entry.id   AF-C4Y4C7-F1
#
_cell.length_a   1.000
_cell.length_b   1.000
_cell.length_c   1.000
_cell.angle_alpha   90.00
_cell.angle_beta   90.00
_cell.angle_gamma   90.00
#
_symmetry.space_group_name_H-M   'P 1'
#
loop_
_entity.id
_entity.type
_entity.pdbx_description
1 polymer ?
#
loop_
_entity_poly.entity_id
_entity_poly.type
_entity_poly.pdbx_seq_one_letter_code
_entity_poly.pdbx_strand_id
1 'polypeptide(L)'
;MLNSKTLWTRTSSLKHSSCSTMYRPETAAEKKERLTKEAAAIAEGKKAFDVSPKPVVVKYGLNHVVSLIENKKAKLVLIANDVDPIELVIFLPALCRKMGVPYAIVKGKARLGTLVHKKTSSVAALTEVAAADESELANLISTINANFIEKYEETRKHWGGGIMGAKHNDKAAKKAKQMDVPVQA
;
A
#
# COMPACT_ATOMS: atom_id res chain seq x y z
N MET A 1 -17.80 -2.32 12.84
CA MET A 1 -16.86 -3.46 12.83
C MET A 1 -16.05 -3.60 11.52
N LEU A 2 -16.08 -2.63 10.59
CA LEU A 2 -15.46 -2.72 9.26
C LEU A 2 -13.97 -2.33 9.16
N ASN A 3 -13.30 -2.06 10.29
CA ASN A 3 -11.93 -1.54 10.28
C ASN A 3 -10.82 -2.59 10.50
N SER A 4 -11.15 -3.88 10.65
CA SER A 4 -10.17 -4.90 11.09
C SER A 4 -9.20 -5.40 10.02
N LYS A 5 -9.45 -5.13 8.72
CA LYS A 5 -8.61 -5.65 7.62
C LYS A 5 -7.62 -4.64 7.04
N THR A 6 -7.62 -3.41 7.56
CA THR A 6 -6.64 -2.38 7.16
C THR A 6 -5.70 -2.14 8.32
N LEU A 7 -4.39 -2.24 8.09
CA LEU A 7 -3.30 -2.18 9.08
C LEU A 7 -3.14 -0.80 9.77
N TRP A 8 -4.15 0.05 9.67
CA TRP A 8 -4.09 1.48 9.92
C TRP A 8 -4.60 1.83 11.33
N THR A 9 -3.81 1.46 12.34
CA THR A 9 -3.83 2.13 13.64
C THR A 9 -3.00 3.41 13.55
N ARG A 10 -3.43 4.49 14.24
CA ARG A 10 -2.90 5.86 14.11
C ARG A 10 -1.37 5.98 14.35
N THR A 11 -0.79 5.05 15.11
CA THR A 11 0.65 4.96 15.39
C THR A 11 1.42 4.23 14.29
N SER A 12 0.89 3.11 13.78
CA SER A 12 1.51 2.36 12.68
C SER A 12 1.56 3.21 11.41
N SER A 13 0.49 3.97 11.13
CA SER A 13 0.41 4.88 9.99
C SER A 13 1.50 5.94 9.90
N LEU A 14 1.94 6.48 11.04
CA LEU A 14 2.94 7.56 11.09
C LEU A 14 4.32 7.04 10.65
N LYS A 15 4.69 5.83 11.09
CA LYS A 15 5.93 5.15 10.68
C LYS A 15 5.91 4.74 9.20
N HIS A 16 4.77 4.29 8.68
CA HIS A 16 4.63 3.97 7.25
C HIS A 16 4.81 5.23 6.38
N SER A 17 4.27 6.36 6.83
CA SER A 17 4.39 7.63 6.11
C SER A 17 5.78 8.25 6.20
N SER A 18 6.53 8.05 7.30
CA SER A 18 7.88 8.61 7.44
C SER A 18 8.86 7.91 6.49
N CYS A 19 8.91 6.57 6.49
CA CYS A 19 9.80 5.81 5.60
C CYS A 19 9.46 6.07 4.12
N SER A 20 8.17 6.06 3.76
CA SER A 20 7.77 6.27 2.37
C SER A 20 7.90 7.73 1.89
N THR A 21 7.97 8.71 2.80
CA THR A 21 8.17 10.13 2.44
C THR A 21 9.61 10.44 2.03
N MET A 22 10.58 9.63 2.45
CA MET A 22 11.99 9.82 2.07
C MET A 22 12.27 9.38 0.63
N TYR A 23 11.52 8.41 0.10
CA TYR A 23 11.72 7.84 -1.25
C TYR A 23 10.81 8.43 -2.33
N ARG A 24 10.34 9.67 -2.15
CA ARG A 24 9.44 10.31 -3.12
C ARG A 24 10.16 10.55 -4.45
N PRO A 25 9.46 10.36 -5.59
CA PRO A 25 9.99 10.76 -6.88
C PRO A 25 10.11 12.30 -6.93
N GLU A 26 11.15 12.78 -7.60
CA GLU A 26 11.40 14.22 -7.77
C GLU A 26 10.22 14.95 -8.41
N THR A 27 10.07 16.22 -8.04
CA THR A 27 9.12 17.12 -8.69
C THR A 27 9.64 17.58 -10.07
N ALA A 28 8.74 18.10 -10.91
CA ALA A 28 9.13 18.60 -12.22
C ALA A 28 10.11 19.78 -12.16
N ALA A 29 10.11 20.56 -11.08
CA ALA A 29 11.04 21.65 -10.84
C ALA A 29 12.43 21.11 -10.46
N GLU A 30 12.49 20.23 -9.46
CA GLU A 30 13.73 19.55 -9.05
C GLU A 30 14.39 18.80 -10.20
N LYS A 31 13.58 18.13 -11.05
CA LYS A 31 14.09 17.45 -12.24
C LYS A 31 14.75 18.42 -13.22
N LYS A 32 14.19 19.62 -13.42
CA LYS A 32 14.81 20.65 -14.29
C LYS A 32 16.13 21.11 -13.71
N GLU A 33 16.19 21.36 -12.40
CA GLU A 33 17.43 21.75 -11.71
C GLU A 33 18.48 20.65 -11.74
N ARG A 34 18.09 19.39 -11.62
CA ARG A 34 19.01 18.26 -11.76
C ARG A 34 19.58 18.20 -13.16
N LEU A 35 18.74 18.33 -14.19
CA LEU A 35 19.17 18.32 -15.59
C LEU A 35 20.08 19.50 -15.93
N THR A 36 19.84 20.69 -15.39
CA THR A 36 20.73 21.84 -15.60
C THR A 36 22.08 21.65 -14.92
N LYS A 37 22.10 21.08 -13.70
CA LYS A 37 23.35 20.71 -12.99
C LYS A 37 24.12 19.61 -13.72
N GLU A 38 23.42 18.59 -14.21
CA GLU A 38 24.01 17.51 -15.02
C GLU A 38 24.58 18.06 -16.32
N ALA A 39 23.85 18.94 -17.02
CA ALA A 39 24.32 19.59 -18.23
C ALA A 39 25.58 20.45 -17.99
N ALA A 40 25.63 21.20 -16.89
CA ALA A 40 26.82 21.96 -16.49
C ALA A 40 28.02 21.05 -16.19
N ALA A 41 27.81 19.95 -15.45
CA ALA A 41 28.86 18.99 -15.12
C ALA A 41 29.41 18.23 -16.35
N ILE A 42 28.54 17.98 -17.35
CA ILE A 42 28.94 17.39 -18.64
C ILE A 42 29.73 18.42 -19.47
N ALA A 43 29.34 19.70 -19.46
CA ALA A 43 30.09 20.78 -20.10
C ALA A 43 31.49 20.96 -19.49
N GLU A 44 31.64 20.71 -18.19
CA GLU A 44 32.93 20.66 -17.46
C GLU A 44 33.75 19.36 -17.72
N GLY A 45 33.25 18.45 -18.57
CA GLY A 45 34.02 17.30 -19.07
C GLY A 45 33.86 16.00 -18.26
N LYS A 46 32.92 15.92 -17.31
CA LYS A 46 32.62 14.66 -16.61
C LYS A 46 31.70 13.77 -17.47
N LYS A 47 32.02 12.48 -17.56
CA LYS A 47 31.19 11.49 -18.28
C LYS A 47 29.87 11.29 -17.54
N ALA A 48 28.75 11.26 -18.27
CA ALA A 48 27.39 11.21 -17.73
C ALA A 48 27.10 10.07 -16.74
N PHE A 49 27.91 9.00 -16.73
CA PHE A 49 27.73 7.83 -15.86
C PHE A 49 28.24 8.04 -14.42
N ASP A 50 29.21 8.92 -14.20
CA ASP A 50 29.81 9.19 -12.88
C ASP A 50 29.12 10.35 -12.12
N VAL A 51 28.19 11.06 -12.77
CA VAL A 51 27.68 12.36 -12.29
C VAL A 51 26.51 12.23 -11.32
N SER A 52 25.67 11.20 -11.42
CA SER A 52 24.63 10.96 -10.41
C SER A 52 24.24 9.47 -10.32
N PRO A 53 24.42 8.81 -9.15
CA PRO A 53 23.81 7.51 -8.95
C PRO A 53 22.28 7.66 -9.01
N LYS A 54 21.63 6.78 -9.76
CA LYS A 54 20.18 6.84 -9.98
C LYS A 54 19.45 6.84 -8.64
N PRO A 55 18.58 7.82 -8.36
CA PRO A 55 17.92 7.89 -7.07
C PRO A 55 16.98 6.71 -6.87
N VAL A 56 17.03 6.15 -5.67
CA VAL A 56 16.10 5.12 -5.21
C VAL A 56 14.78 5.82 -4.96
N VAL A 57 13.77 5.49 -5.77
CA VAL A 57 12.46 6.13 -5.74
C VAL A 57 11.36 5.09 -5.72
N VAL A 58 10.25 5.43 -5.08
CA VAL A 58 9.04 4.62 -5.12
C VAL A 58 8.59 4.45 -6.57
N LYS A 59 8.40 3.19 -6.97
CA LYS A 59 7.85 2.85 -8.28
C LYS A 59 6.34 2.91 -8.20
N TYR A 60 5.72 3.53 -9.19
CA TYR A 60 4.27 3.69 -9.23
C TYR A 60 3.73 3.31 -10.62
N GLY A 61 2.43 3.07 -10.66
CA GLY A 61 1.73 2.67 -11.87
C GLY A 61 1.60 1.16 -12.00
N LEU A 62 0.44 0.72 -12.49
CA LEU A 62 0.03 -0.67 -12.44
C LEU A 62 0.92 -1.58 -13.28
N ASN A 63 1.13 -1.24 -14.55
CA ASN A 63 1.95 -2.03 -15.49
C ASN A 63 3.40 -2.16 -15.01
N HIS A 64 3.94 -1.09 -14.44
CA HIS A 64 5.29 -1.09 -13.94
C HIS A 64 5.42 -1.92 -12.65
N VAL A 65 4.47 -1.79 -11.73
CA VAL A 65 4.49 -2.58 -10.50
C VAL A 65 4.28 -4.07 -10.78
N VAL A 66 3.37 -4.45 -11.68
CA VAL A 66 3.15 -5.86 -12.05
C VAL A 66 4.43 -6.49 -12.60
N SER A 67 5.11 -5.84 -13.55
CA SER A 67 6.37 -6.35 -14.08
C SER A 67 7.48 -6.45 -13.02
N LEU A 68 7.51 -5.56 -12.02
CA LEU A 68 8.46 -5.66 -10.90
C LEU A 68 8.14 -6.83 -9.95
N ILE A 69 6.85 -7.13 -9.72
CA ILE A 69 6.44 -8.26 -8.89
C ILE A 69 6.75 -9.59 -9.60
N GLU A 70 6.49 -9.67 -10.91
CA GLU A 70 6.80 -10.84 -11.71
C GLU A 70 8.31 -11.12 -11.75
N ASN A 71 9.13 -10.08 -11.83
CA ASN A 71 10.58 -10.18 -11.76
C ASN A 71 11.12 -10.36 -10.33
N LYS A 72 10.25 -10.40 -9.30
CA LYS A 72 10.62 -10.48 -7.87
C LYS A 72 11.60 -9.39 -7.41
N LYS A 73 11.55 -8.21 -8.02
CA LYS A 73 12.39 -7.06 -7.66
C LYS A 73 11.76 -6.14 -6.61
N ALA A 74 10.49 -6.37 -6.29
CA ALA A 74 9.76 -5.58 -5.28
C ALA A 74 9.98 -6.18 -3.88
N LYS A 75 10.41 -5.33 -2.93
CA LYS A 75 10.47 -5.67 -1.50
C LYS A 75 9.11 -5.53 -0.82
N LEU A 76 8.33 -4.53 -1.22
CA LEU A 76 7.00 -4.26 -0.66
C LEU A 76 6.07 -3.63 -1.70
N VAL A 77 4.80 -4.06 -1.71
CA VAL A 77 3.75 -3.51 -2.56
C VAL A 77 2.62 -2.91 -1.72
N LEU A 78 2.25 -1.66 -2.02
CA LEU A 78 1.13 -0.95 -1.41
C LEU A 78 -0.02 -0.86 -2.40
N ILE A 79 -1.19 -1.31 -1.97
CA ILE A 79 -2.40 -1.40 -2.78
C ILE A 79 -3.46 -0.46 -2.19
N ALA A 80 -4.03 0.43 -3.01
CA ALA A 80 -5.17 1.25 -2.59
C ALA A 80 -6.46 0.41 -2.48
N ASN A 81 -7.31 0.71 -1.50
CA ASN A 81 -8.59 0.03 -1.31
C ASN A 81 -9.77 0.65 -2.08
N ASP A 82 -9.66 1.90 -2.52
CA ASP A 82 -10.71 2.75 -3.11
C ASP A 82 -10.44 3.03 -4.60
N VAL A 83 -9.93 2.02 -5.31
CA VAL A 83 -9.69 2.10 -6.74
C VAL A 83 -11.00 1.91 -7.48
N ASP A 84 -11.24 2.79 -8.44
CA ASP A 84 -12.40 2.81 -9.30
C ASP A 84 -11.85 3.03 -10.71
N PRO A 85 -11.88 2.03 -11.61
CA PRO A 85 -12.49 0.69 -11.51
C PRO A 85 -11.67 -0.35 -10.70
N ILE A 86 -12.33 -1.30 -10.02
CA ILE A 86 -11.71 -2.27 -9.09
C ILE A 86 -10.99 -3.44 -9.80
N GLU A 87 -11.39 -3.72 -11.03
CA GLU A 87 -10.85 -4.77 -11.90
C GLU A 87 -9.34 -4.64 -12.10
N LEU A 88 -8.84 -3.40 -12.03
CA LEU A 88 -7.43 -3.09 -12.12
C LEU A 88 -6.61 -3.78 -11.00
N VAL A 89 -7.17 -3.90 -9.81
CA VAL A 89 -6.42 -4.27 -8.60
C VAL A 89 -6.82 -5.62 -8.01
N ILE A 90 -7.92 -6.21 -8.48
CA ILE A 90 -8.47 -7.47 -7.94
C ILE A 90 -7.47 -8.64 -7.98
N PHE A 91 -6.61 -8.70 -9.00
CA PHE A 91 -5.66 -9.80 -9.17
C PHE A 91 -4.34 -9.62 -8.40
N LEU A 92 -4.02 -8.39 -7.94
CA LEU A 92 -2.73 -8.08 -7.34
C LEU A 92 -2.45 -8.86 -6.05
N PRO A 93 -3.38 -8.99 -5.09
CA PRO A 93 -3.13 -9.78 -3.89
C PRO A 93 -2.82 -11.26 -4.19
N ALA A 94 -3.49 -11.84 -5.19
CA ALA A 94 -3.21 -13.21 -5.63
C ALA A 94 -1.83 -13.34 -6.29
N LEU A 95 -1.45 -12.34 -7.12
CA LEU A 95 -0.18 -12.30 -7.81
C LEU A 95 0.98 -12.15 -6.81
N CYS A 96 0.89 -11.20 -5.87
CA CYS A 96 1.89 -11.00 -4.82
C CYS A 96 2.10 -12.26 -3.98
N ARG A 97 1.03 -12.99 -3.62
CA ARG A 97 1.15 -14.28 -2.91
C ARG A 97 1.88 -15.33 -3.75
N LYS A 98 1.51 -15.49 -5.03
CA LYS A 98 2.15 -16.47 -5.93
C LYS A 98 3.65 -16.21 -6.08
N MET A 99 4.04 -14.93 -6.14
CA MET A 99 5.44 -14.53 -6.31
C MET A 99 6.21 -14.41 -4.99
N GLY A 100 5.53 -14.50 -3.83
CA GLY A 100 6.15 -14.39 -2.50
C GLY A 100 6.51 -12.95 -2.10
N VAL A 101 5.85 -11.95 -2.69
CA VAL A 101 6.11 -10.53 -2.42
C VAL A 101 5.15 -10.00 -1.33
N PRO A 102 5.65 -9.35 -0.26
CA PRO A 102 4.83 -8.70 0.74
C PRO A 102 3.94 -7.61 0.15
N TYR A 103 2.65 -7.64 0.50
CA TYR A 103 1.69 -6.60 0.10
C TYR A 103 0.86 -6.09 1.27
N ALA A 104 0.52 -4.81 1.22
CA ALA A 104 -0.36 -4.17 2.19
C ALA A 104 -1.47 -3.37 1.52
N ILE A 105 -2.67 -3.43 2.10
CA ILE A 105 -3.82 -2.65 1.65
C ILE A 105 -3.89 -1.35 2.46
N VAL A 106 -3.77 -0.23 1.75
CA VAL A 106 -3.79 1.12 2.31
C VAL A 106 -5.14 1.78 2.06
N LYS A 107 -5.61 2.55 3.05
CA LYS A 107 -6.81 3.38 2.93
C LYS A 107 -6.53 4.64 2.13
N GLY A 108 -7.13 4.76 0.96
CA GLY A 108 -7.17 5.99 0.15
C GLY A 108 -6.08 6.10 -0.91
N LYS A 109 -6.47 6.05 -2.18
CA LYS A 109 -5.62 6.24 -3.37
C LYS A 109 -5.09 7.67 -3.47
N ALA A 110 -5.80 8.63 -2.89
CA ALA A 110 -5.35 10.02 -2.79
C ALA A 110 -4.06 10.11 -1.94
N ARG A 111 -3.97 9.29 -0.89
CA ARG A 111 -2.83 9.31 0.04
C ARG A 111 -1.59 8.63 -0.53
N LEU A 112 -1.79 7.62 -1.37
CA LEU A 112 -0.72 7.07 -2.20
C LEU A 112 -0.35 8.04 -3.34
N GLY A 113 -1.31 8.80 -3.86
CA GLY A 113 -1.09 9.85 -4.86
C GLY A 113 -0.19 10.98 -4.35
N THR A 114 -0.44 11.49 -3.13
CA THR A 114 0.37 12.55 -2.53
C THR A 114 1.83 12.16 -2.35
N LEU A 115 2.11 10.87 -2.21
CA LEU A 115 3.47 10.34 -2.13
C LEU A 115 4.25 10.50 -3.44
N VAL A 116 3.56 10.36 -4.58
CA VAL A 116 4.18 10.40 -5.92
C VAL A 116 3.91 11.70 -6.67
N HIS A 117 3.47 12.74 -5.96
CA HIS A 117 3.06 14.03 -6.55
C HIS A 117 1.98 13.90 -7.63
N LYS A 118 1.03 12.98 -7.43
CA LYS A 118 -0.16 12.80 -8.29
C LYS A 118 -1.44 12.97 -7.49
N LYS A 119 -2.55 13.25 -8.18
CA LYS A 119 -3.87 13.33 -7.53
C LYS A 119 -4.29 11.97 -6.95
N THR A 120 -3.97 10.89 -7.65
CA THR A 120 -4.32 9.52 -7.27
C THR A 120 -3.21 8.55 -7.69
N SER A 121 -3.03 7.48 -6.92
CA SER A 121 -2.21 6.32 -7.32
C SER A 121 -2.87 5.04 -6.80
N SER A 122 -3.06 4.05 -7.67
CA SER A 122 -3.68 2.77 -7.31
C SER A 122 -2.71 1.83 -6.63
N VAL A 123 -1.44 1.85 -7.05
CA VAL A 123 -0.40 0.93 -6.58
C VAL A 123 0.94 1.65 -6.50
N ALA A 124 1.68 1.39 -5.43
CA ALA A 124 3.06 1.82 -5.24
C ALA A 124 3.92 0.63 -4.80
N ALA A 125 5.17 0.57 -5.25
CA ALA A 125 6.10 -0.48 -4.87
C ALA A 125 7.46 0.10 -4.46
N LEU A 126 8.05 -0.52 -3.44
CA LEU A 126 9.42 -0.29 -3.01
C LEU A 126 10.29 -1.39 -3.58
N THR A 127 11.30 -1.02 -4.37
CA THR A 127 12.27 -1.96 -4.96
C THR A 127 13.55 -2.00 -4.15
N GLU A 128 14.12 -0.83 -3.90
CA GLU A 128 15.37 -0.65 -3.17
C GLU A 128 15.12 0.38 -2.08
N VAL A 129 15.91 0.28 -1.02
CA VAL A 129 15.88 1.14 0.16
C VAL A 129 17.32 1.33 0.61
N ALA A 130 17.67 2.50 1.11
CA ALA A 130 19.01 2.77 1.64
C ALA A 130 19.28 1.88 2.88
N ALA A 131 20.56 1.58 3.12
CA ALA A 131 20.96 0.68 4.20
C ALA A 131 20.49 1.13 5.60
N ALA A 132 20.32 2.44 5.81
CA ALA A 132 19.83 3.00 7.08
C ALA A 132 18.39 2.55 7.42
N ASP A 133 17.52 2.42 6.42
CA ASP A 133 16.09 2.17 6.61
C ASP A 133 15.72 0.69 6.43
N GLU A 134 16.70 -0.17 6.12
CA GLU A 134 16.45 -1.59 5.86
C GLU A 134 15.93 -2.33 7.10
N SER A 135 16.40 -1.92 8.29
CA SER A 135 15.93 -2.46 9.57
C SER A 135 14.46 -2.11 9.86
N GLU A 136 14.05 -0.88 9.57
CA GLU A 136 12.65 -0.45 9.72
C GLU A 136 11.74 -1.16 8.71
N LEU A 137 12.20 -1.31 7.48
CA LEU A 137 11.48 -2.03 6.43
C LEU A 137 11.29 -3.51 6.79
N ALA A 138 12.29 -4.18 7.35
CA ALA A 138 12.18 -5.58 7.77
C ALA A 138 11.10 -5.78 8.84
N ASN A 139 11.05 -4.89 9.84
CA ASN A 139 10.01 -4.89 10.87
C ASN A 139 8.61 -4.64 10.29
N LEU A 140 8.53 -3.80 9.27
CA LEU A 140 7.29 -3.51 8.56
C LEU A 140 6.80 -4.75 7.78
N ILE A 141 7.71 -5.40 7.05
CA ILE A 141 7.43 -6.59 6.26
C ILE A 141 6.95 -7.74 7.15
N SER A 142 7.57 -7.97 8.30
CA SER A 142 7.14 -9.03 9.23
C SER A 142 5.72 -8.80 9.72
N THR A 143 5.38 -7.56 10.09
CA THR A 143 4.03 -7.17 10.51
C THR A 143 3.01 -7.35 9.38
N ILE A 144 3.39 -7.03 8.14
CA ILE A 144 2.52 -7.13 6.96
C ILE A 144 2.26 -8.59 6.59
N ASN A 145 3.30 -9.43 6.59
CA ASN A 145 3.20 -10.84 6.25
C ASN A 145 2.25 -11.60 7.19
N ALA A 146 2.35 -11.33 8.50
CA ALA A 146 1.46 -11.91 9.51
C ALA A 146 -0.02 -11.53 9.32
N ASN A 147 -0.28 -10.38 8.68
CA ASN A 147 -1.64 -9.88 8.48
C ASN A 147 -2.25 -10.25 7.14
N PHE A 148 -1.46 -10.33 6.07
CA PHE A 148 -1.97 -10.51 4.72
C PHE A 148 -1.61 -11.87 4.10
N ILE A 149 -0.34 -12.27 4.13
CA ILE A 149 0.09 -13.50 3.46
C ILE A 149 -0.39 -14.73 4.22
N GLU A 150 -0.16 -14.78 5.54
CA GLU A 150 -0.55 -15.91 6.38
C GLU A 150 -2.07 -16.09 6.43
N LYS A 151 -2.81 -14.99 6.48
CA LYS A 151 -4.29 -14.97 6.55
C LYS A 151 -4.96 -14.97 5.18
N TYR A 152 -4.23 -15.24 4.11
CA TYR A 152 -4.77 -15.15 2.76
C TYR A 152 -5.89 -16.18 2.54
N GLU A 153 -5.72 -17.42 3.00
CA GLU A 153 -6.73 -18.48 2.83
C GLU A 153 -8.04 -18.13 3.53
N GLU A 154 -7.96 -17.58 4.74
CA GLU A 154 -9.13 -17.08 5.47
C GLU A 154 -9.79 -15.92 4.72
N THR A 155 -8.99 -14.98 4.23
CA THR A 155 -9.48 -13.80 3.51
C THR A 155 -10.19 -14.19 2.22
N ARG A 156 -9.71 -15.22 1.52
CA ARG A 156 -10.30 -15.73 0.27
C ARG A 156 -11.64 -16.42 0.50
N LYS A 157 -11.77 -17.19 1.59
CA LYS A 157 -13.00 -17.91 1.95
C LYS A 157 -14.03 -17.02 2.63
N HIS A 158 -13.60 -15.88 3.14
CA HIS A 158 -14.48 -14.93 3.82
C HIS A 158 -15.29 -14.11 2.83
N TRP A 159 -16.58 -14.44 2.72
CA TRP A 159 -17.54 -13.64 1.99
C TRP A 159 -17.87 -12.36 2.78
N GLY A 160 -17.81 -11.22 2.09
CA GLY A 160 -18.25 -9.94 2.64
C GLY A 160 -19.76 -9.72 2.44
N GLY A 161 -20.32 -8.75 3.15
CA GLY A 161 -21.73 -8.41 3.06
C GLY A 161 -22.60 -9.15 4.08
N GLY A 162 -23.90 -9.21 3.83
CA GLY A 162 -24.85 -9.88 4.74
C GLY A 162 -25.12 -9.15 6.06
N ILE A 163 -24.54 -7.97 6.26
CA ILE A 163 -24.83 -7.13 7.43
C ILE A 163 -26.12 -6.36 7.17
N MET A 164 -27.18 -6.74 7.87
CA MET A 164 -28.45 -6.02 7.84
C MET A 164 -28.30 -4.63 8.44
N GLY A 165 -29.11 -3.68 7.96
CA GLY A 165 -29.06 -2.29 8.43
C GLY A 165 -29.36 -2.17 9.93
N ALA A 166 -28.79 -1.15 10.58
CA ALA A 166 -28.92 -0.93 12.03
C ALA A 166 -30.38 -0.98 12.50
N LYS A 167 -31.30 -0.33 11.78
CA LYS A 167 -32.75 -0.34 12.08
C LYS A 167 -33.35 -1.75 12.14
N HIS A 168 -32.92 -2.66 11.27
CA HIS A 168 -33.38 -4.04 11.26
C HIS A 168 -32.78 -4.82 12.43
N ASN A 169 -31.48 -4.66 12.67
CA ASN A 169 -30.78 -5.30 13.79
C ASN A 169 -31.35 -4.87 15.14
N ASP A 170 -31.67 -3.59 15.31
CA ASP A 170 -32.25 -3.07 16.55
C ASP A 170 -33.66 -3.65 16.80
N LYS A 171 -34.46 -3.80 15.74
CA LYS A 171 -35.78 -4.48 15.84
C LYS A 171 -35.63 -5.96 16.19
N ALA A 172 -34.70 -6.66 15.55
CA ALA A 172 -34.41 -8.06 15.85
C ALA A 172 -33.90 -8.24 17.29
N ALA A 173 -33.02 -7.35 17.75
CA ALA A 173 -32.51 -7.36 19.13
C ALA A 173 -33.61 -7.06 20.15
N LYS A 174 -34.53 -6.14 19.87
CA LYS A 174 -35.70 -5.88 20.73
C LYS A 174 -36.62 -7.11 20.80
N LYS A 175 -36.89 -7.77 19.66
CA LYS A 175 -37.67 -9.01 19.64
C LYS A 175 -36.98 -10.14 20.41
N ALA A 176 -35.69 -10.34 20.20
CA ALA A 176 -34.90 -11.34 20.92
C ALA A 176 -34.96 -11.10 22.44
N LYS A 177 -34.80 -9.85 22.88
CA LYS A 177 -34.95 -9.48 24.30
C LYS A 177 -36.35 -9.72 24.86
N GLN A 178 -37.40 -9.53 24.07
CA GLN A 178 -38.78 -9.80 24.50
C GLN A 178 -39.06 -11.31 24.61
N MET A 179 -38.44 -12.12 23.76
CA MET A 179 -38.55 -13.58 23.81
C MET A 179 -37.72 -14.22 24.93
N ASP A 180 -36.65 -13.55 25.36
CA ASP A 180 -35.73 -14.01 26.40
C ASP A 180 -36.16 -13.59 27.82
N VAL A 181 -37.27 -12.84 27.95
CA VAL A 181 -37.93 -12.65 29.26
C VAL A 181 -38.61 -13.98 29.60
N PRO A 182 -38.17 -14.71 30.65
CA PRO A 182 -38.82 -15.95 31.03
C PRO A 182 -40.27 -15.63 31.38
N VAL A 183 -41.19 -16.35 30.74
CA VAL A 183 -42.61 -16.33 31.09
C VAL A 183 -42.69 -16.80 32.54
N GLN A 184 -42.84 -15.86 33.47
CA GLN A 184 -43.15 -16.16 34.86
C GLN A 184 -44.55 -16.79 34.86
N ALA A 185 -44.57 -18.11 34.96
CA ALA A 185 -45.77 -18.90 35.20
C ALA A 185 -46.30 -18.67 36.62
#